data_AF-A0A2V8DTR6-F1
#
_entry.id   AF-A0A2V8DTR6-F1
#
_cell.length_a   1.000
_cell.length_b   1.000
_cell.length_c   1.000
_cell.angle_alpha   90.00
_cell.angle_beta   90.00
_cell.angle_gamma   90.00
#
_symmetry.space_group_name_H-M   'P 1'
#
loop_
_entity.id
_entity.type
_entity.pdbx_description
1 polymer ?
#
loop_
_entity_poly.entity_id
_entity_poly.type
_entity_poly.pdbx_seq_one_letter_code
_entity_poly.pdbx_strand_id
1 'polypeptide(L)'
;MTLTVVKDATCTFCGCVCDDIELHADGDRIVKAKNACSLGDAWFKHHTAERLFPDAIIDGAPATLDDAVEAAAGFLHRANMPLVYGLSNVTCEAQREAVALAETIGAVVDSHTSL
;
A
#
# COMPACT_ATOMS: atom_id res chain seq x y z
N MET A 1 5.85 2.70 29.45
CA MET A 1 5.36 2.67 28.06
C MET A 1 4.12 3.54 28.01
N THR A 2 4.14 4.58 27.18
CA THR A 2 3.04 5.54 27.03
C THR A 2 2.16 5.08 25.88
N LEU A 3 0.92 4.74 26.20
CA LEU A 3 -0.08 4.32 25.23
C LEU A 3 -0.60 5.56 24.48
N THR A 4 -0.45 5.59 23.17
CA THR A 4 -0.93 6.68 22.30
C THR A 4 -2.32 6.32 21.78
N VAL A 5 -3.26 7.24 21.90
CA VAL A 5 -4.64 7.05 21.39
C VAL A 5 -4.87 7.98 20.22
N VAL A 6 -5.17 7.41 19.06
CA VAL A 6 -5.62 8.12 17.85
C VAL A 6 -7.12 7.91 17.72
N LYS A 7 -7.86 9.02 17.68
CA LYS A 7 -9.31 9.01 17.45
C LYS A 7 -9.61 9.26 15.98
N ASP A 8 -10.82 8.90 15.56
CA ASP A 8 -11.37 9.19 14.24
C ASP A 8 -10.45 8.71 13.11
N ALA A 9 -9.81 7.55 13.30
CA ALA A 9 -8.96 6.93 12.30
C ALA A 9 -9.83 6.27 11.22
N THR A 10 -9.43 6.44 9.96
CA THR A 10 -10.12 5.83 8.82
C THR A 10 -9.65 4.40 8.59
N CYS A 11 -10.59 3.45 8.57
CA CYS A 11 -10.34 2.07 8.17
C CYS A 11 -10.28 1.95 6.65
N THR A 12 -9.13 1.55 6.11
CA THR A 12 -8.88 1.41 4.67
C THR A 12 -8.98 -0.04 4.18
N PHE A 13 -9.65 -0.93 4.92
CA PHE A 13 -9.74 -2.34 4.55
C PHE A 13 -10.73 -2.60 3.39
N CYS A 14 -11.96 -2.07 3.51
CA CYS A 14 -13.01 -2.24 2.50
C CYS A 14 -13.63 -0.90 2.11
N GLY A 15 -14.55 -0.93 1.13
CA GLY A 15 -15.24 0.25 0.62
C GLY A 15 -16.20 0.96 1.58
N CYS A 16 -16.36 0.50 2.83
CA CYS A 16 -17.15 1.22 3.83
C CYS A 16 -16.43 2.46 4.37
N VAL A 17 -15.09 2.43 4.42
CA VAL A 17 -14.25 3.57 4.82
C VAL A 17 -14.67 4.19 6.16
N CYS A 18 -14.98 3.35 7.16
CA CYS A 18 -15.41 3.82 8.49
C CYS A 18 -14.34 4.73 9.09
N ASP A 19 -14.73 5.91 9.57
CA ASP A 19 -13.86 7.00 10.02
C ASP A 19 -13.93 7.26 11.53
N ASP A 20 -14.55 6.35 12.29
CA ASP A 20 -14.79 6.47 13.72
C ASP A 20 -13.94 5.50 14.57
N ILE A 21 -12.82 5.01 14.01
CA ILE A 21 -11.98 4.00 14.67
C ILE A 21 -11.08 4.67 15.71
N GLU A 22 -11.08 4.15 16.93
CA GLU A 22 -10.15 4.56 17.99
C GLU A 22 -9.00 3.55 18.08
N LEU A 23 -7.80 3.95 17.65
CA LEU A 23 -6.59 3.14 17.67
C LEU A 23 -5.76 3.41 18.92
N HIS A 24 -5.31 2.34 19.56
CA HIS A 24 -4.41 2.39 20.72
C HIS A 24 -3.08 1.79 20.29
N ALA A 25 -2.03 2.58 20.34
CA ALA A 25 -0.69 2.18 19.96
C ALA A 25 0.25 2.15 21.18
N ASP A 26 1.09 1.12 21.25
CA ASP A 26 2.23 1.03 22.16
C ASP A 26 3.51 1.09 21.32
N GLY A 27 4.17 2.25 21.34
CA GLY A 27 5.22 2.56 20.36
C GLY A 27 4.68 2.53 18.93
N ASP A 28 5.35 1.76 18.07
CA ASP A 28 4.98 1.62 16.65
C ASP A 28 3.95 0.51 16.38
N ARG A 29 3.42 -0.13 17.44
CA ARG A 29 2.49 -1.25 17.31
C ARG A 29 1.09 -0.86 17.74
N ILE A 30 0.12 -1.03 16.84
CA ILE A 30 -1.30 -0.92 17.17
C ILE A 30 -1.71 -2.17 17.96
N VAL A 31 -2.14 -1.98 19.20
CA VAL A 31 -2.53 -3.06 20.12
C VAL A 31 -4.05 -3.22 20.25
N LYS A 32 -4.83 -2.20 19.88
CA LYS A 32 -6.30 -2.23 19.92
C LYS A 32 -6.91 -1.29 18.88
N ALA A 33 -7.97 -1.73 18.22
CA ALA A 33 -8.85 -0.90 17.40
C ALA A 33 -10.29 -1.01 17.96
N LYS A 34 -10.85 0.07 18.50
CA LYS A 34 -12.27 0.11 18.88
C LYS A 34 -13.12 0.53 17.68
N ASN A 35 -14.39 0.11 17.67
CA ASN A 35 -15.37 0.31 16.59
C ASN A 35 -15.03 -0.40 15.26
N ALA A 36 -13.84 -0.98 15.13
CA ALA A 36 -13.49 -1.81 13.99
C ALA A 36 -14.27 -3.14 13.99
N CYS A 37 -14.75 -3.54 12.81
CA CYS A 37 -15.26 -4.90 12.59
C CYS A 37 -14.09 -5.92 12.62
N SER A 38 -14.38 -7.22 12.50
CA SER A 38 -13.35 -8.27 12.50
C SER A 38 -12.27 -8.08 11.43
N LEU A 39 -12.66 -7.57 10.25
CA LEU A 39 -11.73 -7.29 9.15
C LEU A 39 -10.82 -6.09 9.45
N GLY A 40 -11.40 -5.00 9.98
CA GLY A 40 -10.65 -3.81 10.38
C GLY A 40 -9.71 -4.09 11.56
N ASP A 41 -10.14 -4.86 12.56
CA ASP A 41 -9.28 -5.23 13.70
C ASP A 41 -8.07 -6.05 13.24
N ALA A 42 -8.28 -6.99 12.31
CA ALA A 42 -7.20 -7.77 11.72
C ALA A 42 -6.26 -6.89 10.89
N TRP A 43 -6.80 -5.97 10.07
CA TRP A 43 -6.04 -5.01 9.29
C TRP A 43 -5.10 -4.19 10.18
N PHE A 44 -5.61 -3.56 11.22
CA PHE A 44 -4.80 -2.70 12.08
C PHE A 44 -3.78 -3.46 12.95
N LYS A 45 -4.09 -4.68 13.41
CA LYS A 45 -3.22 -5.41 14.34
C LYS A 45 -2.16 -6.29 13.68
N HIS A 46 -2.42 -6.78 12.48
CA HIS A 46 -1.58 -7.81 11.84
C HIS A 46 -0.80 -7.29 10.64
N HIS A 47 -1.14 -6.12 10.10
CA HIS A 47 -0.27 -5.45 9.14
C HIS A 47 0.88 -4.79 9.91
N THR A 48 2.04 -5.43 9.92
CA THR A 48 3.23 -4.92 10.62
C THR A 48 4.15 -4.24 9.60
N ALA A 49 4.74 -3.11 10.00
CA ALA A 49 5.83 -2.47 9.27
C ALA A 49 7.19 -3.14 9.55
N GLU A 50 7.19 -4.40 10.01
CA GLU A 50 8.42 -5.12 10.29
C GLU A 50 9.18 -5.33 8.97
N ARG A 51 10.42 -4.86 8.92
CA ARG A 51 11.28 -4.96 7.74
C ARG A 51 11.88 -6.37 7.65
N LEU A 52 11.03 -7.35 7.35
CA LEU A 52 11.38 -8.77 7.24
C LEU A 52 12.04 -9.12 5.90
N PHE A 53 11.92 -8.23 4.91
CA PHE A 53 12.39 -8.42 3.54
C PHE A 53 13.28 -7.25 3.10
N PRO A 54 14.19 -7.46 2.14
CA PRO A 54 14.91 -6.35 1.51
C PRO A 54 13.91 -5.42 0.80
N ASP A 55 14.28 -4.15 0.65
CA ASP A 55 13.42 -3.14 0.02
C ASP A 55 13.09 -3.48 -1.44
N ALA A 56 14.00 -4.18 -2.11
CA ALA A 56 13.81 -4.71 -3.46
C ALA A 56 14.61 -5.98 -3.72
N ILE A 57 14.20 -6.73 -4.74
CA ILE A 57 14.87 -7.92 -5.24
C ILE A 57 14.96 -7.82 -6.78
N ILE A 58 16.15 -8.03 -7.34
CA ILE A 58 16.39 -8.12 -8.79
C ILE A 58 17.03 -9.49 -9.06
N ASP A 59 16.44 -10.27 -9.97
CA ASP A 59 16.92 -11.61 -10.33
C ASP A 59 17.17 -12.54 -9.12
N GLY A 60 16.34 -12.40 -8.08
CA GLY A 60 16.43 -13.20 -6.86
C GLY A 60 17.46 -12.71 -5.83
N ALA A 61 18.20 -11.64 -6.11
CA ALA A 61 19.16 -11.03 -5.20
C ALA A 61 18.63 -9.71 -4.59
N PRO A 62 18.93 -9.41 -3.31
CA PRO A 62 18.62 -8.10 -2.72
C PRO A 62 19.23 -6.95 -3.51
N ALA A 63 18.48 -5.87 -3.68
CA ALA A 63 18.91 -4.66 -4.38
C ALA A 63 18.49 -3.40 -3.62
N THR A 64 19.05 -2.25 -4.01
CA THR A 64 18.58 -0.96 -3.50
C THR A 64 17.27 -0.56 -4.17
N LEU A 65 16.53 0.38 -3.56
CA LEU A 65 15.34 0.95 -4.18
C LEU A 65 15.67 1.63 -5.51
N ASP A 66 16.78 2.38 -5.58
CA ASP A 66 17.20 3.10 -6.78
C ASP A 66 17.51 2.12 -7.93
N ASP A 67 18.23 1.03 -7.65
CA ASP A 67 18.52 -0.01 -8.65
C ASP A 67 17.23 -0.66 -9.19
N ALA A 68 16.26 -0.89 -8.31
CA ALA A 68 14.99 -1.50 -8.66
C ALA A 68 14.11 -0.56 -9.49
N VAL A 69 14.10 0.73 -9.18
CA VAL A 69 13.40 1.76 -9.96
C VAL A 69 14.00 1.85 -11.36
N GLU A 70 15.33 1.90 -11.49
CA GLU A 70 16.01 1.95 -12.78
C GLU A 70 15.72 0.69 -13.62
N ALA A 71 15.78 -0.49 -13.00
CA ALA A 71 15.43 -1.75 -13.67
C ALA A 71 13.97 -1.77 -14.16
N ALA A 72 13.03 -1.36 -13.30
CA ALA A 72 11.61 -1.26 -13.63
C ALA A 72 11.37 -0.28 -14.80
N ALA A 73 11.98 0.90 -14.76
CA ALA A 73 11.91 1.89 -15.84
C ALA A 73 12.42 1.30 -17.16
N GLY A 74 13.53 0.56 -17.13
CA GLY A 74 14.06 -0.14 -18.29
C GLY A 74 13.09 -1.18 -18.87
N PHE A 75 12.39 -1.95 -18.03
CA PHE A 75 11.37 -2.90 -18.49
C PHE A 75 10.17 -2.20 -19.11
N LEU A 76 9.66 -1.14 -18.47
CA LEU A 76 8.52 -0.37 -18.97
C LEU A 76 8.85 0.34 -20.29
N HIS A 77 10.05 0.90 -20.44
CA HIS A 77 10.49 1.57 -21.66
C HIS A 77 10.55 0.64 -22.88
N ARG A 78 10.92 -0.63 -22.67
CA ARG A 78 11.01 -1.63 -23.75
C ARG A 78 9.70 -2.39 -23.99
N ALA A 79 8.68 -2.19 -23.16
CA ALA A 79 7.41 -2.88 -23.28
C ALA A 79 6.61 -2.36 -24.47
N ASN A 80 5.98 -3.27 -25.22
CA ASN A 80 5.11 -2.90 -26.34
C ASN A 80 3.67 -2.53 -25.89
N MET A 81 3.20 -3.10 -24.78
CA MET A 81 1.88 -2.86 -24.21
C MET A 81 1.91 -3.08 -22.69
N PRO A 82 2.53 -2.17 -21.93
CA PRO A 82 2.62 -2.30 -20.48
C PRO A 82 1.23 -2.24 -19.80
N LEU A 83 1.11 -2.91 -18.65
CA LEU A 83 -0.09 -2.92 -17.81
C LEU A 83 0.26 -2.40 -16.42
N VAL A 84 -0.46 -1.37 -15.98
CA VAL A 84 -0.49 -0.92 -14.59
C VAL A 84 -1.74 -1.51 -13.94
N TYR A 85 -1.57 -2.46 -13.02
CA TYR A 85 -2.66 -3.20 -12.40
C TYR A 85 -2.66 -3.07 -10.87
N GLY A 86 -3.85 -3.12 -10.26
CA GLY A 86 -4.03 -3.22 -8.81
C GLY A 86 -4.74 -1.98 -8.27
N LEU A 87 -3.97 -1.02 -7.75
CA LEU A 87 -4.36 0.33 -7.34
C LEU A 87 -5.48 0.52 -6.29
N SER A 88 -6.30 -0.48 -5.97
CA SER A 88 -7.47 -0.28 -5.10
C SER A 88 -7.14 -0.03 -3.62
N ASN A 89 -5.93 -0.39 -3.17
CA ASN A 89 -5.45 -0.21 -1.79
C ASN A 89 -4.31 0.81 -1.65
N VAL A 90 -4.16 1.73 -2.61
CA VAL A 90 -3.24 2.87 -2.50
C VAL A 90 -4.02 4.17 -2.44
N THR A 91 -3.36 5.26 -2.06
CA THR A 91 -4.01 6.57 -1.96
C THR A 91 -4.35 7.14 -3.35
N CYS A 92 -5.28 8.08 -3.40
CA CYS A 92 -5.64 8.78 -4.64
C CYS A 92 -4.44 9.51 -5.27
N GLU A 93 -3.52 10.01 -4.45
CA GLU A 93 -2.26 10.62 -4.90
C GLU A 93 -1.40 9.60 -5.64
N ALA A 94 -1.24 8.40 -5.09
CA ALA A 94 -0.50 7.33 -5.76
C ALA A 94 -1.19 6.87 -7.06
N GLN A 95 -2.53 6.79 -7.07
CA GLN A 95 -3.29 6.49 -8.29
C GLN A 95 -3.07 7.55 -9.37
N ARG A 96 -3.04 8.84 -9.01
CA ARG A 96 -2.77 9.93 -9.96
C ARG A 96 -1.40 9.80 -10.60
N GLU A 97 -0.36 9.53 -9.81
CA GLU A 97 0.99 9.31 -10.32
C GLU A 97 1.06 8.05 -11.21
N ALA A 98 0.37 6.97 -10.83
CA ALA A 98 0.30 5.76 -11.63
C ALA A 98 -0.37 6.00 -13.00
N VAL A 99 -1.43 6.81 -13.05
CA VAL A 99 -2.08 7.21 -14.31
C VAL A 99 -1.15 8.09 -15.15
N ALA A 100 -0.47 9.08 -14.55
CA ALA A 100 0.49 9.92 -15.26
C ALA A 100 1.66 9.12 -15.85
N LEU A 101 2.16 8.13 -15.10
CA LEU A 101 3.16 7.19 -15.58
C LEU A 101 2.61 6.36 -16.76
N ALA A 102 1.40 5.81 -16.62
CA ALA A 102 0.76 5.01 -17.65
C ALA A 102 0.57 5.78 -18.96
N GLU A 103 0.15 7.04 -18.90
CA GLU A 103 0.05 7.93 -20.07
C GLU A 103 1.43 8.10 -20.74
N THR A 104 2.48 8.29 -19.95
CA THR A 104 3.84 8.50 -20.45
C THR A 104 4.39 7.29 -21.20
N ILE A 105 4.07 6.07 -20.72
CA ILE A 105 4.59 4.82 -21.29
C ILE A 105 3.61 4.11 -22.24
N GLY A 106 2.43 4.70 -22.50
CA GLY A 106 1.38 4.09 -23.32
C GLY A 106 0.80 2.81 -22.73
N ALA A 107 0.70 2.71 -21.40
CA ALA A 107 0.17 1.55 -20.70
C ALA A 107 -1.37 1.50 -20.68
N VAL A 108 -1.89 0.29 -20.49
CA VAL A 108 -3.26 0.07 -20.01
C VAL A 108 -3.27 0.18 -18.49
N VAL A 109 -4.31 0.78 -17.94
CA VAL A 109 -4.54 0.84 -16.48
C VAL A 109 -5.76 -0.01 -16.15
N ASP A 110 -5.63 -0.85 -15.13
CA ASP A 110 -6.72 -1.69 -14.62
C ASP A 110 -6.62 -1.88 -13.09
N SER A 111 -7.73 -2.25 -12.46
CA SER A 111 -7.82 -2.44 -11.01
C SER A 111 -8.73 -3.62 -10.68
N HIS A 112 -8.56 -4.23 -9.50
CA HIS A 112 -9.59 -5.15 -9.03
C HIS A 112 -10.83 -4.37 -8.59
N THR A 113 -11.97 -4.67 -9.19
CA THR A 113 -13.23 -3.93 -8.98
C THR A 113 -13.90 -4.22 -7.63
N SER A 114 -13.42 -5.20 -6.87
CA SER A 114 -13.93 -5.59 -5.57
C SER A 114 -12.83 -6.19 -4.69
N LEU A 115 -12.86 -5.86 -3.41
CA LEU A 115 -12.06 -6.49 -2.33
C LEU A 115 -12.89 -7.56 -1.62
#